data_AF-A0A3D5JB76-F1
#
_entry.id   AF-A0A3D5JB76-F1
#
_cell.length_a   1.000
_cell.length_b   1.000
_cell.length_c   1.000
_cell.angle_alpha   90.00
_cell.angle_beta   90.00
_cell.angle_gamma   90.00
#
_symmetry.space_group_name_H-M   'P 1'
#
loop_
_entity.id
_entity.type
_entity.pdbx_description
1 polymer ?
#
loop_
_entity_poly.entity_id
_entity_poly.type
_entity_poly.pdbx_seq_one_letter_code
_entity_poly.pdbx_strand_id
1 'polypeptide(L)'
;LMTGVEPSSTANLNSSFEQLGAISARLHQHVRSWKRPTAFVRKIWNFDTTVGPKSHWGDWRFAPKLTKDGEQLLEKTCLKLKRQLTEFGEGSDRFGLIHADLRTANLLVEGDRLGIIDFDDCGFGWFGYDFAAAVSFIEHESIIAELEDSWIQGYRSVASLSQESVNMLPNFVMLRRLLLTAWISSHPETPTAKEVAETYTTGTLMLADNFLSRT
;
A
#
# COMPACT_ATOMS: atom_id res chain seq x y z
N LEU A 1 22.76 -10.91 13.39
CA LEU A 1 21.41 -11.20 12.85
C LEU A 1 20.45 -11.06 14.01
N MET A 2 19.47 -10.15 13.92
CA MET A 2 18.43 -10.07 14.94
C MET A 2 17.61 -11.36 14.91
N THR A 3 17.32 -11.93 16.08
CA THR A 3 16.47 -13.12 16.22
C THR A 3 15.02 -12.71 16.48
N GLY A 4 14.56 -11.65 15.80
CA GLY A 4 13.26 -11.03 16.03
C GLY A 4 12.10 -12.00 15.80
N VAL A 5 11.10 -11.94 16.68
CA VAL A 5 9.85 -12.68 16.55
C VAL A 5 8.84 -11.76 15.87
N GLU A 6 8.04 -12.28 14.93
CA GLU A 6 6.90 -11.53 14.41
C GLU A 6 6.03 -11.02 15.58
N PRO A 7 5.54 -9.78 15.55
CA PRO A 7 4.58 -9.31 16.55
C PRO A 7 3.43 -10.31 16.64
N SER A 8 3.17 -10.85 17.83
CA SER A 8 2.10 -11.84 18.01
C SER A 8 0.79 -11.27 17.48
N SER A 9 0.07 -12.06 16.68
CA SER A 9 -1.02 -11.64 15.78
C SER A 9 -2.27 -11.04 16.46
N THR A 10 -2.23 -10.75 17.76
CA THR A 10 -3.30 -10.11 18.53
C THR A 10 -2.81 -9.13 19.60
N ALA A 11 -1.51 -8.93 19.77
CA ALA A 11 -0.98 -7.93 20.71
C ALA A 11 -1.11 -6.51 20.11
N ASN A 12 -2.33 -5.98 20.19
CA ASN A 12 -2.74 -4.62 19.85
C ASN A 12 -2.30 -4.14 18.46
N LEU A 13 -3.06 -4.52 17.42
CA LEU A 13 -2.84 -4.07 16.03
C LEU A 13 -2.70 -2.55 15.92
N ASN A 14 -3.45 -1.77 16.70
CA ASN A 14 -3.33 -0.30 16.72
C ASN A 14 -1.93 0.15 17.14
N SER A 15 -1.34 -0.47 18.19
CA SER A 15 0.05 -0.20 18.60
C SER A 15 1.04 -0.55 17.49
N SER A 16 0.83 -1.66 16.78
CA SER A 16 1.67 -2.06 15.64
C SER A 16 1.56 -1.06 14.48
N PHE A 17 0.37 -0.53 14.21
CA PHE A 17 0.16 0.45 13.17
C PHE A 17 0.71 1.83 13.53
N GLU A 18 0.63 2.23 14.81
CA GLU A 18 1.33 3.42 15.31
C GLU A 18 2.85 3.28 15.14
N GLN A 19 3.42 2.12 15.46
CA GLN A 19 4.83 1.85 15.19
C GLN A 19 5.15 1.91 13.69
N LEU A 20 4.35 1.24 12.84
CA LEU A 20 4.51 1.28 11.38
C LEU A 20 4.46 2.71 10.83
N GLY A 21 3.56 3.55 11.34
CA GLY A 21 3.48 4.97 10.99
C GLY A 21 4.76 5.70 11.31
N ALA A 22 5.26 5.55 12.54
CA ALA A 22 6.50 6.18 12.99
C ALA A 22 7.72 5.70 12.17
N ILE A 23 7.75 4.41 11.82
CA ILE A 23 8.80 3.81 10.99
C ILE A 23 8.77 4.38 9.57
N SER A 24 7.58 4.40 8.96
CA SER A 24 7.37 4.96 7.61
C SER A 24 7.86 6.41 7.56
N ALA A 25 7.50 7.22 8.56
CA ALA A 25 7.94 8.60 8.66
C ALA A 25 9.47 8.74 8.75
N ARG A 26 10.16 7.88 9.51
CA ARG A 26 11.64 7.89 9.60
C ARG A 26 12.28 7.55 8.26
N LEU A 27 11.77 6.54 7.56
CA LEU A 27 12.23 6.16 6.22
C LEU A 27 12.05 7.33 5.24
N HIS A 28 10.86 7.93 5.21
CA HIS A 28 10.56 9.03 4.30
C HIS A 28 11.39 10.29 4.60
N GLN A 29 11.62 10.60 5.88
CA GLN A 29 12.48 11.72 6.28
C GLN A 29 13.93 11.48 5.85
N HIS A 30 14.45 10.25 6.01
CA HIS A 30 15.77 9.89 5.51
C HIS A 30 15.86 10.14 4.01
N VAL A 31 14.90 9.62 3.23
CA VAL A 31 14.85 9.73 1.77
C VAL A 31 14.85 11.20 1.31
N ARG A 32 14.14 12.10 1.99
CA ARG A 32 14.09 13.53 1.65
C ARG A 32 15.43 14.25 1.77
N SER A 33 16.31 13.78 2.65
CA SER A 33 17.66 14.36 2.86
C SER A 33 18.77 13.55 2.21
N TRP A 34 18.46 12.34 1.76
CA TRP A 34 19.43 11.41 1.20
C TRP A 34 19.92 11.87 -0.17
N LYS A 35 21.24 12.02 -0.29
CA LYS A 35 21.90 12.27 -1.58
C LYS A 35 21.98 10.97 -2.37
N ARG A 36 20.94 10.73 -3.18
CA ARG A 36 20.85 9.57 -4.07
C ARG A 36 22.06 9.49 -5.02
N PRO A 37 22.77 8.36 -5.08
CA PRO A 37 23.81 8.13 -6.08
C PRO A 37 23.25 8.24 -7.50
N THR A 38 24.02 8.81 -8.44
CA THR A 38 23.56 9.04 -9.81
C THR A 38 23.13 7.75 -10.53
N ALA A 39 23.79 6.62 -10.22
CA ALA A 39 23.47 5.32 -10.80
C ALA A 39 22.32 4.57 -10.11
N PHE A 40 21.69 5.15 -9.09
CA PHE A 40 20.63 4.47 -8.33
C PHE A 40 19.33 4.42 -9.14
N VAL A 41 18.91 3.20 -9.49
CA VAL A 41 17.68 2.92 -10.21
C VAL A 41 16.84 1.95 -9.39
N ARG A 42 15.55 2.24 -9.29
CA ARG A 42 14.54 1.39 -8.67
C ARG A 42 13.24 1.48 -9.47
N LYS A 43 12.30 0.57 -9.18
CA LYS A 43 10.93 0.59 -9.73
C LYS A 43 10.28 1.94 -9.45
N ILE A 44 9.31 2.30 -10.30
CA ILE A 44 8.37 3.40 -10.04
C ILE A 44 7.01 2.75 -9.78
N TRP A 45 6.31 3.22 -8.75
CA TRP A 45 4.98 2.83 -8.31
C TRP A 45 4.01 4.00 -8.49
N ASN A 46 3.86 4.46 -9.73
CA ASN A 46 2.85 5.45 -10.11
C ASN A 46 1.63 4.75 -10.71
N PHE A 47 0.63 5.51 -11.15
CA PHE A 47 -0.59 4.90 -11.70
C PHE A 47 -0.30 3.92 -12.85
N ASP A 48 0.52 4.33 -13.82
CA ASP A 48 0.76 3.58 -15.05
C ASP A 48 1.50 2.26 -14.79
N THR A 49 2.39 2.23 -13.79
CA THR A 49 3.19 1.05 -13.42
C THR A 49 2.59 0.22 -12.30
N THR A 50 1.49 0.68 -11.69
CA THR A 50 0.80 -0.05 -10.61
C THR A 50 -0.49 -0.70 -11.10
N VAL A 51 -1.31 0.01 -11.88
CA VAL A 51 -2.59 -0.54 -12.40
C VAL A 51 -2.89 -0.17 -13.85
N GLY A 52 -2.00 0.64 -14.45
CA GLY A 52 -2.09 1.01 -15.86
C GLY A 52 -1.45 -0.03 -16.79
N PRO A 53 -1.28 0.33 -18.07
CA PRO A 53 -0.82 -0.61 -19.12
C PRO A 53 0.58 -1.19 -18.90
N LYS A 54 1.36 -0.63 -17.97
CA LYS A 54 2.73 -1.06 -17.66
C LYS A 54 2.84 -1.62 -16.24
N SER A 55 1.72 -2.11 -15.69
CA SER A 55 1.64 -2.67 -14.36
C SER A 55 2.69 -3.78 -14.16
N HIS A 56 3.48 -3.67 -13.09
CA HIS A 56 4.54 -4.64 -12.78
C HIS A 56 3.99 -6.03 -12.42
N TRP A 57 2.78 -6.12 -11.86
CA TRP A 57 2.20 -7.38 -11.36
C TRP A 57 1.07 -7.94 -12.23
N GLY A 58 0.97 -7.44 -13.47
CA GLY A 58 -0.01 -7.89 -14.46
C GLY A 58 -1.25 -6.99 -14.55
N ASP A 59 -2.26 -7.47 -15.27
CA ASP A 59 -3.50 -6.72 -15.52
C ASP A 59 -4.63 -7.27 -14.65
N TRP A 60 -5.26 -6.39 -13.86
CA TRP A 60 -6.38 -6.73 -12.99
C TRP A 60 -7.59 -7.26 -13.77
N ARG A 61 -7.68 -7.00 -15.09
CA ARG A 61 -8.72 -7.55 -15.96
C ARG A 61 -8.68 -9.07 -16.07
N PHE A 62 -7.55 -9.69 -15.74
CA PHE A 62 -7.43 -11.15 -15.70
C PHE A 62 -7.85 -11.76 -14.35
N ALA A 63 -8.41 -10.94 -13.44
CA ALA A 63 -8.89 -11.40 -12.15
C ALA A 63 -9.86 -12.58 -12.24
N PRO A 64 -9.66 -13.65 -11.44
CA PRO A 64 -10.60 -14.76 -11.37
C PRO A 64 -12.02 -14.26 -11.07
N LYS A 65 -13.00 -14.82 -11.79
CA LYS A 65 -14.43 -14.53 -11.62
C LYS A 65 -14.84 -13.07 -11.88
N LEU A 66 -13.99 -12.26 -12.50
CA LEU A 66 -14.36 -10.90 -12.89
C LEU A 66 -15.41 -10.96 -14.01
N THR A 67 -16.61 -10.46 -13.72
CA THR A 67 -17.69 -10.34 -14.70
C THR A 67 -17.51 -9.07 -15.53
N LYS A 68 -18.26 -8.94 -16.64
CA LYS A 68 -18.23 -7.73 -17.47
C LYS A 68 -18.71 -6.49 -16.73
N ASP A 69 -19.72 -6.62 -15.87
CA ASP A 69 -20.20 -5.51 -15.04
C ASP A 69 -19.15 -5.11 -13.98
N GLY A 70 -18.48 -6.11 -13.39
CA GLY A 70 -17.37 -5.88 -12.47
C GLY A 70 -16.19 -5.18 -13.16
N GLU A 71 -15.85 -5.60 -14.38
CA GLU A 71 -14.81 -4.95 -15.19
C GLU A 71 -15.15 -3.48 -15.42
N GLN A 72 -16.36 -3.15 -15.86
CA GLN A 72 -16.81 -1.77 -16.05
C GLN A 72 -16.77 -0.93 -14.76
N LEU A 73 -17.10 -1.53 -13.61
CA LEU A 73 -16.99 -0.87 -12.31
C LEU A 73 -15.53 -0.53 -12.00
N LEU A 74 -14.61 -1.48 -12.18
CA LEU A 74 -13.18 -1.27 -11.94
C LEU A 74 -12.55 -0.28 -12.93
N GLU A 75 -13.04 -0.22 -14.17
CA GLU A 75 -12.60 0.81 -15.13
C GLU A 75 -12.99 2.22 -14.66
N LYS A 76 -14.22 2.43 -14.18
CA LYS A 76 -14.65 3.71 -13.59
C LYS A 76 -13.78 4.08 -12.38
N THR A 77 -13.48 3.10 -11.54
CA THR A 77 -12.59 3.28 -10.38
C THR A 77 -11.19 3.69 -10.80
N CYS A 78 -10.61 3.02 -11.81
CA CYS A 78 -9.31 3.37 -12.38
C CYS A 78 -9.29 4.80 -12.93
N LEU A 79 -10.35 5.24 -13.61
CA LEU A 79 -10.45 6.61 -14.13
C LEU A 79 -10.49 7.65 -12.99
N LYS A 80 -11.30 7.40 -11.94
CA LYS A 80 -11.35 8.27 -10.75
C LYS A 80 -9.98 8.33 -10.05
N LEU A 81 -9.33 7.18 -9.84
CA LEU A 81 -7.99 7.09 -9.28
C LEU A 81 -6.96 7.84 -10.10
N LYS A 82 -6.91 7.62 -11.41
CA LYS A 82 -5.96 8.29 -12.32
C LYS A 82 -6.09 9.80 -12.20
N ARG A 83 -7.31 10.32 -12.22
CA ARG A 83 -7.57 11.75 -12.06
C ARG A 83 -7.04 12.27 -10.72
N GLN A 84 -7.45 11.65 -9.60
CA GLN A 84 -7.07 12.12 -8.26
C GLN A 84 -5.56 12.02 -8.00
N LEU A 85 -4.90 10.97 -8.47
CA LEU A 85 -3.44 10.82 -8.36
C LEU A 85 -2.69 11.84 -9.24
N THR A 86 -3.22 12.14 -10.43
CA THR A 86 -2.66 13.18 -11.31
C THR A 86 -2.80 14.57 -10.69
N GLU A 87 -3.97 14.87 -10.10
CA GLU A 87 -4.23 16.13 -9.39
C GLU A 87 -3.35 16.27 -8.14
N PHE A 88 -3.16 15.19 -7.38
CA PHE A 88 -2.28 15.18 -6.21
C PHE A 88 -0.80 15.31 -6.60
N GLY A 89 -0.39 14.77 -7.74
CA GLY A 89 0.94 14.94 -8.30
C GLY A 89 2.05 14.16 -7.59
N GLU A 90 3.27 14.29 -8.11
CA GLU A 90 4.47 13.53 -7.68
C GLU A 90 5.56 14.47 -7.10
N GLY A 91 5.14 15.51 -6.38
CA GLY A 91 6.05 16.46 -5.73
C GLY A 91 6.97 15.81 -4.68
N SER A 92 8.15 16.39 -4.45
CA SER A 92 9.14 15.83 -3.50
C SER A 92 8.67 15.77 -2.04
N ASP A 93 7.60 16.49 -1.70
CA ASP A 93 6.92 16.49 -0.40
C ASP A 93 5.98 15.28 -0.21
N ARG A 94 5.61 14.60 -1.29
CA ARG A 94 4.61 13.52 -1.30
C ARG A 94 5.04 12.26 -2.04
N PHE A 95 6.07 12.33 -2.88
CA PHE A 95 6.58 11.24 -3.72
C PHE A 95 8.09 11.11 -3.60
N GLY A 96 8.58 9.88 -3.43
CA GLY A 96 9.98 9.58 -3.22
C GLY A 96 10.23 8.08 -3.12
N LEU A 97 11.44 7.67 -2.74
CA LEU A 97 11.73 6.27 -2.46
C LEU A 97 10.92 5.81 -1.23
N ILE A 98 10.14 4.74 -1.39
CA ILE A 98 9.32 4.10 -0.36
C ILE A 98 9.72 2.62 -0.22
N HIS A 99 9.26 1.96 0.85
CA HIS A 99 9.49 0.53 1.02
C HIS A 99 8.64 -0.32 0.06
N ALA A 100 7.39 0.09 -0.18
CA ALA A 100 6.37 -0.54 -1.03
C ALA A 100 5.85 -1.92 -0.59
N ASP A 101 6.45 -2.53 0.44
CA ASP A 101 5.91 -3.72 1.11
C ASP A 101 6.07 -3.68 2.66
N LEU A 102 5.82 -2.52 3.28
CA LEU A 102 6.05 -2.35 4.73
C LEU A 102 4.91 -2.96 5.57
N ARG A 103 4.86 -4.28 5.65
CA ARG A 103 3.90 -5.05 6.46
C ARG A 103 4.46 -5.39 7.83
N THR A 104 3.59 -5.69 8.81
CA THR A 104 4.01 -6.15 10.15
C THR A 104 4.91 -7.39 10.11
N ALA A 105 4.69 -8.28 9.14
CA ALA A 105 5.55 -9.46 8.90
C ALA A 105 7.00 -9.10 8.49
N ASN A 106 7.22 -7.90 7.95
CA ASN A 106 8.54 -7.41 7.55
C ASN A 106 9.22 -6.58 8.66
N LEU A 107 8.68 -6.62 9.89
CA LEU A 107 9.26 -5.99 11.08
C LEU A 107 9.85 -7.05 12.02
N LEU A 108 11.12 -6.85 12.37
CA LEU A 108 11.83 -7.63 13.38
C LEU A 108 11.96 -6.79 14.67
N VAL A 109 11.33 -7.22 15.75
CA VAL A 109 11.43 -6.56 17.06
C VAL A 109 12.33 -7.37 17.99
N GLU A 110 13.35 -6.72 18.56
CA GLU A 110 14.25 -7.32 19.54
C GLU A 110 14.57 -6.32 20.67
N GLY A 111 13.78 -6.37 21.75
CA GLY A 111 13.83 -5.37 22.82
C GLY A 111 13.45 -3.98 22.29
N ASP A 112 14.29 -2.99 22.51
CA ASP A 112 14.11 -1.63 21.97
C ASP A 112 14.60 -1.48 20.52
N ARG A 113 15.09 -2.57 19.91
CA ARG A 113 15.63 -2.54 18.56
C ARG A 113 14.58 -3.00 17.57
N LEU A 114 14.50 -2.27 16.46
CA LEU A 114 13.63 -2.58 15.35
C LEU A 114 14.47 -2.73 14.07
N GLY A 115 14.31 -3.87 13.41
CA GLY A 115 14.81 -4.14 12.07
C GLY A 115 13.68 -4.15 11.06
N ILE A 116 13.93 -3.59 9.88
CA ILE A 116 13.05 -3.67 8.72
C ILE A 116 13.75 -4.54 7.69
N ILE A 117 13.02 -5.47 7.10
CA ILE A 117 13.53 -6.38 6.08
C ILE A 117 12.71 -6.28 4.78
N ASP A 118 13.21 -6.92 3.73
CA ASP A 118 12.55 -7.08 2.43
C ASP A 118 12.35 -5.77 1.62
N PHE A 119 13.48 -5.18 1.20
CA PHE A 119 13.50 -3.98 0.35
C PHE A 119 13.48 -4.30 -1.16
N ASP A 120 13.05 -5.49 -1.56
CA ASP A 120 13.09 -5.91 -2.98
C ASP A 120 12.08 -5.15 -3.85
N ASP A 121 10.96 -4.74 -3.25
CA ASP A 121 9.95 -3.90 -3.91
C ASP A 121 10.17 -2.40 -3.73
N CYS A 122 11.18 -1.99 -2.97
CA CYS A 122 11.42 -0.57 -2.73
C CYS A 122 11.64 0.18 -4.06
N GLY A 123 10.98 1.33 -4.16
CA GLY A 123 10.78 2.05 -5.41
C GLY A 123 10.25 3.45 -5.20
N PHE A 124 10.20 4.24 -6.27
CA PHE A 124 9.67 5.60 -6.22
C PHE A 124 8.15 5.56 -6.25
N GLY A 125 7.50 6.03 -5.19
CA GLY A 125 6.05 6.05 -5.05
C GLY A 125 5.60 7.17 -4.11
N TRP A 126 4.29 7.33 -3.95
CA TRP A 126 3.75 8.25 -2.95
C TRP A 126 4.05 7.73 -1.55
N PHE A 127 4.46 8.60 -0.64
CA PHE A 127 4.77 8.22 0.74
C PHE A 127 3.60 7.55 1.47
N GLY A 128 2.36 7.96 1.18
CA GLY A 128 1.16 7.31 1.72
C GLY A 128 0.92 5.89 1.21
N TYR A 129 1.63 5.44 0.17
CA TYR A 129 1.51 4.08 -0.34
C TYR A 129 2.06 3.03 0.64
N ASP A 130 3.01 3.37 1.52
CA ASP A 130 3.49 2.44 2.54
C ASP A 130 2.40 2.09 3.57
N PHE A 131 1.43 2.98 3.83
CA PHE A 131 0.21 2.62 4.58
C PHE A 131 -0.64 1.61 3.83
N ALA A 132 -0.87 1.84 2.53
CA ALA A 132 -1.62 0.92 1.68
C ALA A 132 -0.98 -0.48 1.63
N ALA A 133 0.36 -0.53 1.57
CA ALA A 133 1.10 -1.78 1.67
C ALA A 133 0.89 -2.47 3.03
N ALA A 134 0.91 -1.72 4.14
CA ALA A 134 0.72 -2.24 5.50
C ALA A 134 -0.63 -2.92 5.71
N VAL A 135 -1.70 -2.45 5.06
CA VAL A 135 -3.06 -3.03 5.15
C VAL A 135 -3.35 -4.09 4.08
N SER A 136 -2.34 -4.53 3.31
CA SER A 136 -2.54 -5.51 2.23
C SER A 136 -3.30 -6.75 2.72
N PHE A 137 -4.27 -7.18 1.91
CA PHE A 137 -5.18 -8.32 2.16
C PHE A 137 -6.24 -8.14 3.26
N ILE A 138 -6.12 -7.13 4.13
CA ILE A 138 -7.11 -6.82 5.17
C ILE A 138 -7.90 -5.53 4.89
N GLU A 139 -7.79 -4.95 3.69
CA GLU A 139 -8.34 -3.63 3.34
C GLU A 139 -9.86 -3.52 3.43
N HIS A 140 -10.55 -4.66 3.53
CA HIS A 140 -12.00 -4.79 3.61
C HIS A 140 -12.52 -4.94 5.05
N GLU A 141 -11.62 -5.08 6.01
CA GLU A 141 -11.96 -5.26 7.42
C GLU A 141 -12.46 -3.96 8.04
N SER A 142 -13.38 -4.05 9.02
CA SER A 142 -13.94 -2.86 9.68
C SER A 142 -12.92 -2.07 10.51
N ILE A 143 -11.82 -2.73 10.92
CA ILE A 143 -10.76 -2.14 11.75
C ILE A 143 -9.88 -1.15 10.98
N ILE A 144 -9.94 -1.12 9.63
CA ILE A 144 -9.02 -0.31 8.81
C ILE A 144 -9.05 1.17 9.16
N ALA A 145 -10.21 1.73 9.53
CA ALA A 145 -10.29 3.13 9.96
C ALA A 145 -9.47 3.39 11.25
N GLU A 146 -9.55 2.49 12.22
CA GLU A 146 -8.77 2.59 13.47
C GLU A 146 -7.26 2.40 13.24
N LEU A 147 -6.89 1.53 12.29
CA LEU A 147 -5.51 1.32 11.89
C LEU A 147 -4.94 2.50 11.11
N GLU A 148 -5.76 3.16 10.27
CA GLU A 148 -5.41 4.40 9.58
C GLU A 148 -5.11 5.51 10.59
N ASP A 149 -5.99 5.71 11.56
CA ASP A 149 -5.80 6.70 12.63
C ASP A 149 -4.53 6.42 13.44
N SER A 150 -4.30 5.16 13.80
CA SER A 150 -3.10 4.74 14.54
C SER A 150 -1.83 5.00 13.72
N TRP A 151 -1.83 4.65 12.43
CA TRP A 151 -0.71 4.89 11.53
C TRP A 151 -0.44 6.39 11.33
N ILE A 152 -1.48 7.21 11.17
CA ILE A 152 -1.37 8.66 11.07
C ILE A 152 -0.77 9.24 12.35
N GLN A 153 -1.23 8.81 13.52
CA GLN A 153 -0.69 9.22 14.82
C GLN A 153 0.80 8.89 14.91
N GLY A 154 1.17 7.66 14.59
CA GLY A 154 2.55 7.21 14.53
C GLY A 154 3.42 8.03 13.60
N TYR A 155 2.94 8.26 12.38
CA TYR A 155 3.65 9.04 11.37
C TYR A 155 3.89 10.48 11.85
N ARG A 156 2.84 11.12 12.38
CA ARG A 156 2.88 12.50 12.88
C ARG A 156 3.77 12.68 14.12
N SER A 157 4.06 11.60 14.86
CA SER A 157 5.03 11.64 15.96
C SER A 157 6.48 11.88 15.50
N VAL A 158 6.78 11.65 14.22
CA VAL A 158 8.14 11.76 13.65
C VAL A 158 8.22 12.85 12.57
N ALA A 159 7.24 12.93 11.67
CA ALA A 159 7.27 13.84 10.53
C ALA A 159 5.88 14.43 10.23
N SER A 160 5.84 15.60 9.60
CA SER A 160 4.57 16.19 9.19
C SER A 160 3.88 15.35 8.10
N LEU A 161 2.56 15.19 8.26
CA LEU A 161 1.68 14.60 7.27
C LEU A 161 0.50 15.54 7.05
N SER A 162 0.48 16.20 5.90
CA SER A 162 -0.55 17.18 5.54
C SER A 162 -1.92 16.52 5.49
N GLN A 163 -2.98 17.30 5.71
CA GLN A 163 -4.34 16.79 5.57
C GLN A 163 -4.64 16.36 4.13
N GLU A 164 -4.03 17.03 3.15
CA GLU A 164 -4.09 16.61 1.74
C GLU A 164 -3.57 15.18 1.55
N SER A 165 -2.41 14.85 2.13
CA SER A 165 -1.84 13.49 2.07
C SER A 165 -2.68 12.47 2.83
N VAL A 166 -3.23 12.84 3.99
CA VAL A 166 -4.16 11.96 4.74
C VAL A 166 -5.39 11.64 3.88
N ASN A 167 -5.99 12.64 3.24
CA ASN A 167 -7.17 12.45 2.40
C ASN A 167 -6.90 11.54 1.18
N MET A 168 -5.63 11.35 0.80
CA MET A 168 -5.22 10.46 -0.29
C MET A 168 -4.95 9.01 0.15
N LEU A 169 -4.92 8.69 1.45
CA LEU A 169 -4.68 7.32 1.92
C LEU A 169 -5.68 6.30 1.31
N PRO A 170 -6.99 6.58 1.23
CA PRO A 170 -7.93 5.67 0.58
C PRO A 170 -7.66 5.44 -0.91
N ASN A 171 -7.12 6.44 -1.61
CA ASN A 171 -6.71 6.31 -3.01
C ASN A 171 -5.55 5.33 -3.15
N PHE A 172 -4.56 5.39 -2.25
CA PHE A 172 -3.44 4.46 -2.25
C PHE A 172 -3.88 3.04 -1.86
N VAL A 173 -4.81 2.90 -0.91
CA VAL A 173 -5.41 1.60 -0.55
C VAL A 173 -6.12 0.97 -1.75
N MET A 174 -6.95 1.73 -2.46
CA MET A 174 -7.63 1.22 -3.66
C MET A 174 -6.63 0.90 -4.79
N LEU A 175 -5.58 1.70 -4.96
CA LEU A 175 -4.50 1.46 -5.91
C LEU A 175 -3.77 0.13 -5.59
N ARG A 176 -3.41 -0.09 -4.33
CA ARG A 176 -2.79 -1.34 -3.85
C ARG A 176 -3.73 -2.53 -4.02
N ARG A 177 -5.01 -2.37 -3.70
CA ARG A 177 -6.03 -3.41 -3.87
C ARG A 177 -6.09 -3.91 -5.32
N LEU A 178 -6.17 -3.00 -6.28
CA LEU A 178 -6.17 -3.34 -7.71
C LEU A 178 -4.87 -4.02 -8.16
N LEU A 179 -3.72 -3.55 -7.67
CA LEU A 179 -2.44 -4.19 -7.94
C LEU A 179 -2.42 -5.64 -7.42
N LEU A 180 -2.94 -5.88 -6.21
CA LEU A 180 -3.01 -7.22 -5.62
C LEU A 180 -4.04 -8.11 -6.34
N THR A 181 -5.13 -7.54 -6.85
CA THR A 181 -6.07 -8.24 -7.74
C THR A 181 -5.37 -8.78 -9.00
N ALA A 182 -4.49 -7.97 -9.60
CA ALA A 182 -3.66 -8.42 -10.73
C ALA A 182 -2.65 -9.49 -10.29
N TRP A 183 -1.99 -9.28 -9.14
CA TRP A 183 -0.97 -10.19 -8.60
C TRP A 183 -1.50 -11.60 -8.34
N ILE A 184 -2.71 -11.74 -7.77
CA ILE A 184 -3.36 -13.04 -7.53
C ILE A 184 -3.53 -13.83 -8.83
N SER A 185 -3.79 -13.12 -9.94
CA SER A 185 -3.98 -13.72 -11.26
C SER A 185 -2.66 -14.15 -11.91
N SER A 186 -1.59 -13.40 -11.65
CA SER A 186 -0.26 -13.68 -12.21
C SER A 186 0.58 -14.66 -11.39
N HIS A 187 0.21 -14.89 -10.11
CA HIS A 187 0.91 -15.80 -9.19
C HIS A 187 -0.03 -16.85 -8.55
N PRO A 188 -0.85 -17.56 -9.33
CA PRO A 188 -1.86 -18.50 -8.81
C PRO A 188 -1.25 -19.70 -8.05
N GLU A 189 0.05 -19.95 -8.20
CA GLU A 189 0.77 -21.01 -7.52
C GLU A 189 1.04 -20.72 -6.03
N THR A 190 1.05 -19.44 -5.63
CA THR A 190 1.40 -19.04 -4.26
C THR A 190 0.32 -19.44 -3.25
N PRO A 191 0.69 -19.80 -1.99
CA PRO A 191 -0.28 -20.13 -0.95
C PRO A 191 -1.30 -19.00 -0.70
N THR A 192 -0.83 -17.76 -0.62
CA THR A 192 -1.67 -16.58 -0.41
C THR A 192 -2.67 -16.39 -1.55
N ALA A 193 -2.24 -16.49 -2.81
CA ALA A 193 -3.16 -16.38 -3.95
C ALA A 193 -4.25 -17.46 -3.89
N LYS A 194 -3.89 -18.70 -3.55
CA LYS A 194 -4.87 -19.81 -3.40
C LYS A 194 -5.88 -19.57 -2.29
N GLU A 195 -5.45 -19.01 -1.16
CA GLU A 195 -6.33 -18.72 -0.01
C GLU A 195 -7.41 -17.69 -0.36
N VAL A 196 -7.05 -16.65 -1.13
CA VAL A 196 -7.95 -15.53 -1.41
C VAL A 196 -8.59 -15.56 -2.81
N ALA A 197 -8.16 -16.45 -3.72
CA ALA A 197 -8.58 -16.47 -5.13
C ALA A 197 -10.11 -16.47 -5.32
N GLU A 198 -10.84 -17.12 -4.41
CA GLU A 198 -12.28 -17.30 -4.53
C GLU A 198 -13.08 -16.04 -4.16
N THR A 199 -12.53 -15.15 -3.31
CA THR A 199 -13.24 -14.03 -2.66
C THR A 199 -12.64 -12.66 -2.97
N TYR A 200 -11.36 -12.59 -3.36
CA TYR A 200 -10.64 -11.32 -3.46
C TYR A 200 -11.22 -10.38 -4.52
N THR A 201 -11.65 -10.92 -5.66
CA THR A 201 -12.32 -10.13 -6.72
C THR A 201 -13.61 -9.52 -6.20
N THR A 202 -14.46 -10.29 -5.51
CA THR A 202 -15.70 -9.77 -4.91
C THR A 202 -15.43 -8.65 -3.91
N GLY A 203 -14.46 -8.83 -3.01
CA GLY A 203 -14.06 -7.78 -2.07
C GLY A 203 -13.51 -6.52 -2.78
N THR A 204 -12.82 -6.70 -3.90
CA THR A 204 -12.32 -5.59 -4.72
C THR A 204 -13.47 -4.79 -5.35
N LEU A 205 -14.52 -5.48 -5.83
CA LEU A 205 -15.72 -4.82 -6.36
C LEU A 205 -16.48 -4.05 -5.27
N MET A 206 -16.60 -4.60 -4.06
CA MET A 206 -17.21 -3.89 -2.93
C MET A 206 -16.43 -2.62 -2.55
N LEU A 207 -15.10 -2.71 -2.46
CA LEU A 207 -14.25 -1.55 -2.18
C LEU A 207 -14.33 -0.50 -3.29
N ALA A 208 -14.37 -0.93 -4.55
CA ALA A 208 -14.53 -0.05 -5.70
C ALA A 208 -15.87 0.73 -5.66
N ASP A 209 -16.98 0.06 -5.37
CA ASP A 209 -18.30 0.69 -5.25
C ASP A 209 -18.33 1.74 -4.12
N ASN A 210 -17.81 1.37 -2.96
CA ASN A 210 -17.64 2.29 -1.82
C ASN A 210 -16.74 3.48 -2.18
N PHE A 211 -15.63 3.24 -2.88
CA PHE A 211 -14.69 4.27 -3.29
C PHE A 211 -15.32 5.26 -4.29
N LEU A 212 -16.11 4.77 -5.25
CA LEU A 212 -16.80 5.61 -6.22
C LEU A 212 -17.89 6.47 -5.56
N SER A 213 -18.57 5.92 -4.55
CA SER A 213 -19.65 6.59 -3.81
C SER A 213 -19.19 7.71 -2.87
N ARG A 214 -17.88 7.81 -2.57
CA ARG A 214 -17.31 8.94 -1.81
C ARG A 214 -17.38 10.22 -2.65
N THR A 215 -18.15 11.19 -2.15
CA THR A 215 -18.24 12.57 -2.69
C THR A 215 -17.05 13.41 -2.31
#